data_AF-A0A2M8KIS5-F1
#
_entry.id   AF-A0A2M8KIS5-F1
#
_cell.length_a   1.000
_cell.length_b   1.000
_cell.length_c   1.000
_cell.angle_alpha   90.00
_cell.angle_beta   90.00
_cell.angle_gamma   90.00
#
_symmetry.space_group_name_H-M   'P 1'
#
loop_
_entity.id
_entity.type
_entity.pdbx_description
1 polymer ?
#
loop_
_entity_poly.entity_id
_entity_poly.type
_entity_poly.pdbx_seq_one_letter_code
_entity_poly.pdbx_strand_id
1 'polypeptide(L)'
;MPQRKAIKKVRQAKRPANKFTQIQKRDGSIVDFDAGKIEKAIHKAITATRQGNGPQSKKLAQKVVALLNLRFKKNEVPKVEEIQDIVEEVLILEGYTKTAKAYILYREQRRKIREMGEAIDETVEMVDNYLKEMDWQGKENSNMAYSLQGLNHYIASNVTKKYWLNRIYPQEIRTAVKDGDFHIHDLDILAPYCCGWDLYDLLVRGFGGVFGKIESKPPKHLRTALGQVVNFFYTLQGEAAGAQAFSNFDTLLAPFIRYDNLDYKQVKQSLQEFLFNINIPTRVGFQTPFTNITLDISIPSTFAKQPVIVGGLPQKETYGEFVEEMMMFNKALAEVMAEGDAKGRVFTFPIPTINITKDFDWNNPNLEGIWEMTAKYGIPYFTNYINSDMNPEDTRSMCCRLRLDNRELYKRGGGLFGANPLTGSIGVVTLNLPRLGYLSKTRRDFFARLERLMDMARVSLQIKRKSLENFTNKGLYPYSRYYLDSVKKGRGAYWANHFSTIGLVGMNECLLNFLGDTITSKKGQKFAIEVLDFMRQ
;
A
#
# COMPACT_ATOMS: atom_id res chain seq x y z
N MET A 1 88.53 -32.11 13.40
CA MET A 1 87.59 -31.57 12.37
C MET A 1 86.47 -32.56 12.15
N PRO A 2 85.20 -32.12 12.02
CA PRO A 2 84.03 -32.91 12.35
C PRO A 2 83.36 -33.56 11.13
N GLN A 3 82.80 -34.75 11.36
CA GLN A 3 81.85 -35.43 10.47
C GLN A 3 80.46 -34.80 10.58
N ARG A 4 79.85 -34.64 9.41
CA ARG A 4 78.53 -34.06 9.16
C ARG A 4 77.42 -35.12 9.24
N LYS A 5 76.24 -34.64 9.67
CA LYS A 5 74.86 -35.10 9.37
C LYS A 5 74.30 -36.31 10.13
N ALA A 6 73.42 -36.01 11.09
CA ALA A 6 72.19 -36.76 11.33
C ALA A 6 71.09 -35.82 11.85
N ILE A 7 70.31 -35.23 10.94
CA ILE A 7 69.08 -34.50 11.28
C ILE A 7 67.91 -35.46 11.09
N LYS A 8 67.18 -35.71 12.18
CA LYS A 8 65.96 -36.52 12.28
C LYS A 8 64.88 -36.02 11.32
N LYS A 9 64.42 -36.90 10.42
CA LYS A 9 63.10 -36.80 9.76
C LYS A 9 62.03 -37.17 10.77
N VAL A 10 61.21 -36.21 11.19
CA VAL A 10 59.88 -36.48 11.75
C VAL A 10 58.85 -36.05 10.70
N ARG A 11 58.06 -37.04 10.25
CA ARG A 11 57.01 -36.92 9.24
C ARG A 11 55.96 -35.88 9.68
N GLN A 12 55.74 -34.85 8.87
CA GLN A 12 54.49 -34.09 8.90
C GLN A 12 53.36 -34.99 8.38
N ALA A 13 52.40 -35.32 9.24
CA ALA A 13 51.15 -35.95 8.83
C ALA A 13 50.36 -34.97 7.95
N LYS A 14 50.09 -35.35 6.69
CA LYS A 14 49.23 -34.60 5.76
C LYS A 14 47.83 -34.48 6.38
N ARG A 15 47.34 -33.24 6.55
CA ARG A 15 45.92 -32.98 6.84
C ARG A 15 45.07 -33.54 5.69
N PRO A 16 43.91 -34.15 5.94
CA PRO A 16 43.03 -34.63 4.88
C PRO A 16 42.69 -33.47 3.94
N ALA A 17 42.75 -33.72 2.62
CA ALA A 17 42.40 -32.74 1.62
C ALA A 17 40.90 -32.42 1.72
N ASN A 18 40.55 -31.12 1.73
CA ASN A 18 39.16 -30.70 1.72
C ASN A 18 38.49 -31.14 0.40
N LYS A 19 37.21 -31.52 0.46
CA LYS A 19 36.40 -31.89 -0.71
C LYS A 19 36.09 -30.71 -1.64
N PHE A 20 36.29 -29.50 -1.14
CA PHE A 20 36.15 -28.24 -1.86
C PHE A 20 37.44 -27.42 -1.66
N THR A 21 37.84 -26.69 -2.70
CA THR A 21 39.04 -25.85 -2.70
C THR A 21 38.71 -24.37 -2.87
N GLN A 22 37.49 -24.06 -3.27
CA GLN A 22 37.03 -22.70 -3.59
C GLN A 22 35.72 -22.40 -2.88
N ILE A 23 35.45 -21.11 -2.67
CA ILE A 23 34.22 -20.59 -2.08
C ILE A 23 33.69 -19.43 -2.92
N GLN A 24 32.37 -19.29 -2.98
CA GLN A 24 31.73 -18.17 -3.65
C GLN A 24 31.47 -17.05 -2.64
N LYS A 25 32.09 -15.88 -2.87
CA LYS A 25 31.80 -14.65 -2.13
C LYS A 25 30.44 -14.07 -2.54
N ARG A 26 29.96 -13.10 -1.75
CA ARG A 26 28.64 -12.48 -1.94
C ARG A 26 28.52 -11.64 -3.22
N ASP A 27 29.66 -11.13 -3.72
CA ASP A 27 29.78 -10.44 -5.01
C ASP A 27 29.81 -11.41 -6.21
N GLY A 28 29.62 -12.71 -5.98
CA GLY A 28 29.70 -13.76 -6.99
C GLY A 28 31.11 -14.24 -7.31
N SER A 29 32.16 -13.57 -6.82
CA SER A 29 33.55 -13.95 -7.07
C SER A 29 33.92 -15.27 -6.40
N ILE A 30 34.68 -16.10 -7.10
CA ILE A 30 35.16 -17.38 -6.60
C ILE A 30 36.60 -17.19 -6.09
N VAL A 31 36.86 -17.56 -4.85
CA VAL A 31 38.19 -17.46 -4.23
C VAL A 31 38.59 -18.75 -3.55
N ASP A 32 39.88 -18.95 -3.33
CA ASP A 32 40.39 -20.12 -2.63
C ASP A 32 39.93 -20.16 -1.17
N PHE A 33 39.60 -21.38 -0.72
CA PHE A 33 39.18 -21.63 0.65
C PHE A 33 40.36 -21.50 1.62
N ASP A 34 40.17 -20.67 2.65
CA ASP A 34 41.14 -20.48 3.73
C ASP A 34 40.49 -20.73 5.09
N ALA A 35 40.80 -21.89 5.69
CA ALA A 35 40.34 -22.26 7.03
C ALA A 35 40.83 -21.30 8.12
N GLY A 36 41.95 -20.58 7.91
CA GLY A 36 42.46 -19.58 8.84
C GLY A 36 41.53 -18.38 9.00
N LYS A 37 40.70 -18.07 8.00
CA LYS A 37 39.67 -17.02 8.11
C LYS A 37 38.55 -17.42 9.07
N ILE A 38 38.18 -18.70 9.08
CA ILE A 38 37.19 -19.26 10.02
C ILE A 38 37.74 -19.18 11.45
N GLU A 39 38.98 -19.64 11.66
CA GLU A 39 39.65 -19.57 12.97
C GLU A 39 39.72 -18.14 13.49
N LYS A 40 40.13 -17.17 12.67
CA LYS A 40 40.18 -15.74 13.05
C LYS A 40 38.80 -15.18 13.40
N ALA A 41 37.77 -15.56 12.66
CA ALA A 41 36.40 -15.09 12.91
C ALA A 41 35.84 -15.64 14.23
N ILE A 42 36.03 -16.94 14.49
CA ILE A 42 35.66 -17.59 15.75
C ILE A 42 36.45 -16.99 16.91
N HIS A 43 37.76 -16.77 16.72
CA HIS A 43 38.63 -16.20 17.75
C HIS A 43 38.20 -14.80 18.18
N LYS A 44 37.81 -13.94 17.22
CA LYS A 44 37.27 -12.61 17.54
C LYS A 44 35.98 -12.71 18.37
N ALA A 45 35.06 -13.60 18.01
CA ALA A 45 33.80 -13.77 18.72
C ALA A 45 33.97 -14.36 20.13
N ILE A 46 34.85 -15.36 20.29
CA ILE A 46 35.14 -16.00 21.58
C ILE A 46 35.84 -15.04 22.54
N THR A 47 36.78 -14.25 22.03
CA THR A 47 37.48 -13.24 22.83
C THR A 47 36.53 -12.12 23.26
N ALA A 48 35.67 -11.64 22.35
CA ALA A 48 34.69 -10.59 22.65
C ALA A 48 33.67 -11.00 23.73
N THR A 49 33.36 -12.30 23.83
CA THR A 49 32.40 -12.84 24.81
C THR A 49 33.06 -13.42 26.06
N ARG A 50 34.40 -13.40 26.14
CA ARG A 50 35.21 -13.98 27.23
C ARG A 50 34.91 -15.46 27.50
N GLN A 51 34.49 -16.22 26.49
CA GLN A 51 34.16 -17.64 26.63
C GLN A 51 35.32 -18.59 26.29
N GLY A 52 36.49 -18.06 25.90
CA GLY A 52 37.60 -18.92 25.54
C GLY A 52 38.86 -18.23 25.01
N ASN A 53 39.77 -19.03 24.46
CA ASN A 53 41.10 -18.63 24.01
C ASN A 53 41.45 -19.14 22.59
N GLY A 54 42.63 -18.77 22.08
CA GLY A 54 43.14 -19.16 20.76
C GLY A 54 43.09 -20.68 20.49
N PRO A 55 43.58 -21.54 21.41
CA PRO A 55 43.49 -23.00 21.27
C PRO A 55 42.07 -23.54 21.06
N GLN A 56 41.08 -23.01 21.78
CA GLN A 56 39.67 -23.40 21.62
C GLN A 56 39.09 -22.95 20.27
N SER A 57 39.49 -21.76 19.81
CA SER A 57 39.06 -21.20 18.51
C SER A 57 39.52 -22.10 17.35
N LYS A 58 40.75 -22.64 17.44
CA LYS A 58 41.31 -23.57 16.46
C LYS A 58 40.58 -24.91 16.45
N LYS A 59 40.22 -25.44 17.62
CA LYS A 59 39.45 -26.70 17.73
C LYS A 59 38.07 -26.55 17.12
N LEU A 60 37.39 -25.44 17.36
CA LEU A 60 36.08 -25.14 16.77
C LEU A 60 36.16 -24.95 15.25
N ALA A 61 37.19 -24.24 14.76
CA ALA A 61 37.41 -24.08 13.32
C ALA A 61 37.65 -25.44 12.62
N GLN A 62 38.37 -26.37 13.25
CA GLN A 62 38.54 -27.73 12.72
C GLN A 62 37.21 -28.49 12.65
N LYS A 63 36.33 -28.34 13.65
CA LYS A 63 34.98 -28.93 13.63
C LYS A 63 34.11 -28.35 12.51
N VAL A 64 34.17 -27.03 12.29
CA VAL A 64 33.49 -26.38 11.16
C VAL A 64 33.99 -26.94 9.83
N VAL A 65 35.31 -27.06 9.64
CA VAL A 65 35.89 -27.65 8.42
C VAL A 65 35.48 -29.11 8.23
N ALA A 66 35.39 -29.89 9.32
CA ALA A 66 34.90 -31.27 9.25
C ALA A 66 33.43 -31.34 8.80
N LEU A 67 32.56 -30.49 9.35
CA LEU A 67 31.15 -30.39 9.00
C LEU A 67 30.95 -29.92 7.55
N LEU A 68 31.74 -28.95 7.10
CA LEU A 68 31.75 -28.50 5.70
C LEU A 68 32.09 -29.66 4.75
N ASN A 69 33.12 -30.44 5.07
CA ASN A 69 33.49 -31.62 4.27
C ASN A 69 32.46 -32.77 4.35
N LEU A 70 31.57 -32.76 5.34
CA LEU A 70 30.48 -33.72 5.43
C LEU A 70 29.31 -33.29 4.53
N ARG A 71 28.94 -32.01 4.54
CA ARG A 71 27.78 -31.47 3.82
C ARG A 71 28.02 -31.29 2.33
N PHE A 72 29.18 -30.79 1.93
CA PHE A 72 29.46 -30.46 0.53
C PHE A 72 30.08 -31.64 -0.22
N LYS A 73 29.64 -31.82 -1.47
CA LYS A 73 30.18 -32.83 -2.39
C LYS A 73 31.53 -32.39 -2.93
N LYS A 74 32.26 -33.34 -3.54
CA LYS A 74 33.54 -33.05 -4.19
C LYS A 74 33.30 -32.06 -5.35
N ASN A 75 34.08 -30.99 -5.42
CA ASN A 75 33.98 -29.89 -6.40
C ASN A 75 32.75 -28.98 -6.28
N GLU A 76 31.99 -29.08 -5.20
CA GLU A 76 30.94 -28.10 -4.90
C GLU A 76 31.57 -26.81 -4.35
N VAL A 77 31.04 -25.64 -4.74
CA VAL A 77 31.56 -24.33 -4.33
C VAL A 77 30.62 -23.74 -3.28
N PRO A 78 30.89 -23.93 -1.97
CA PRO A 78 30.03 -23.38 -0.93
C PRO A 78 30.02 -21.86 -0.95
N LYS A 79 28.86 -21.27 -0.68
CA LYS A 79 28.69 -19.83 -0.49
C LYS A 79 29.19 -19.43 0.89
N VAL A 80 29.71 -18.20 0.99
CA VAL A 80 30.19 -17.65 2.27
C VAL A 80 29.10 -17.68 3.38
N GLU A 81 27.82 -17.52 3.04
CA GLU A 81 26.73 -17.59 4.03
C GLU A 81 26.57 -19.01 4.61
N GLU A 82 26.65 -20.05 3.78
CA GLU A 82 26.51 -21.44 4.23
C GLU A 82 27.66 -21.83 5.18
N ILE A 83 28.86 -21.30 4.94
CA ILE A 83 30.01 -21.45 5.85
C ILE A 83 29.73 -20.76 7.19
N GLN A 84 29.12 -19.57 7.17
CA GLN A 84 28.79 -18.82 8.38
C GLN A 84 27.69 -19.52 9.20
N ASP A 85 26.69 -20.08 8.54
CA ASP A 85 25.61 -20.82 9.20
C ASP A 85 26.16 -22.08 9.91
N ILE A 86 27.13 -22.77 9.29
CA ILE A 86 27.82 -23.91 9.94
C ILE A 86 28.68 -23.45 11.12
N VAL A 87 29.28 -22.26 11.07
CA VAL A 87 30.00 -21.70 12.23
C VAL A 87 29.03 -21.46 13.40
N GLU A 88 27.84 -20.93 13.13
CA GLU A 88 26.81 -20.70 14.15
C GLU A 88 26.34 -22.03 14.76
N GLU A 89 26.05 -23.02 13.91
CA GLU A 89 25.65 -24.36 14.32
C GLU A 89 26.70 -25.01 15.23
N VAL A 90 27.98 -24.97 14.84
CA VAL A 90 29.08 -25.53 15.65
C VAL A 90 29.21 -24.80 16.99
N LEU A 91 29.10 -23.47 17.01
CA LEU A 91 29.17 -22.71 18.26
C LEU A 91 28.01 -23.06 19.21
N ILE A 92 26.81 -23.33 18.70
CA ILE A 92 25.65 -23.74 19.51
C ILE A 92 25.84 -25.17 20.03
N LEU A 93 26.18 -26.12 19.16
CA LEU A 93 26.36 -27.54 19.51
C LEU A 93 27.46 -27.75 20.55
N GLU A 94 28.49 -26.92 20.53
CA GLU A 94 29.63 -26.99 21.46
C GLU A 94 29.41 -26.18 22.75
N GLY A 95 28.19 -25.66 22.98
CA GLY A 95 27.83 -24.96 24.22
C GLY A 95 28.27 -23.48 24.29
N TYR A 96 28.79 -22.92 23.20
CA TYR A 96 29.22 -21.51 23.11
C TYR A 96 28.06 -20.59 22.71
N THR A 97 26.92 -20.72 23.38
CA THR A 97 25.66 -20.01 23.04
C THR A 97 25.79 -18.48 23.07
N LYS A 98 26.54 -17.91 24.04
CA LYS A 98 26.78 -16.45 24.07
C LYS A 98 27.67 -15.99 22.91
N THR A 99 28.69 -16.77 22.56
CA THR A 99 29.55 -16.54 21.38
C THR A 99 28.75 -16.62 20.10
N ALA A 100 27.90 -17.64 19.94
CA ALA A 100 27.02 -17.79 18.77
C ALA A 100 26.12 -16.56 18.61
N LYS A 101 25.46 -16.10 19.69
CA LYS A 101 24.62 -14.90 19.67
C LYS A 101 25.41 -13.64 19.29
N ALA A 102 26.61 -13.46 19.83
CA ALA A 102 27.46 -12.32 19.50
C ALA A 102 27.95 -12.38 18.03
N TYR A 103 28.28 -13.57 17.53
CA TYR A 103 28.66 -13.80 16.15
C TYR A 103 27.52 -13.46 15.17
N ILE A 104 26.30 -13.93 15.47
CA ILE A 104 25.07 -13.61 14.72
C ILE A 104 24.83 -12.10 14.69
N LEU A 105 24.88 -11.44 15.85
CA LEU A 105 24.68 -9.98 15.95
C LEU A 105 25.75 -9.18 15.20
N TYR A 106 27.01 -9.60 15.24
CA TYR A 106 28.08 -8.94 14.50
C TYR A 106 27.92 -9.11 12.98
N ARG A 107 27.52 -10.30 12.53
CA ARG A 107 27.20 -10.59 11.12
C ARG A 107 26.04 -9.71 10.65
N GLU A 108 24.99 -9.60 11.45
CA GLU A 108 23.84 -8.73 11.22
C GLU A 108 24.26 -7.25 11.13
N GLN A 109 25.10 -6.75 12.05
CA GLN A 109 25.62 -5.38 12.01
C GLN A 109 26.47 -5.12 10.76
N ARG A 110 27.36 -6.05 10.40
CA ARG A 110 28.18 -5.91 9.18
C ARG A 110 27.35 -6.05 7.90
N ARG A 111 26.26 -6.82 7.92
CA ARG A 111 25.28 -6.85 6.81
C ARG A 111 24.64 -5.46 6.68
N LYS A 112 24.14 -4.89 7.77
CA LYS A 112 23.56 -3.54 7.79
C LYS A 112 24.52 -2.45 7.30
N ILE A 113 25.80 -2.47 7.71
CA ILE A 113 26.79 -1.48 7.26
C ILE A 113 27.05 -1.59 5.74
N ARG A 114 27.08 -2.81 5.20
CA ARG A 114 27.25 -3.01 3.75
C ARG A 114 26.01 -2.60 2.97
N GLU A 115 24.83 -3.01 3.44
CA GLU A 115 23.53 -2.55 2.91
C GLU A 115 23.46 -1.01 2.86
N MET A 116 24.07 -0.31 3.84
CA MET A 116 24.13 1.16 3.84
C MET A 116 25.11 1.75 2.82
N GLY A 117 26.25 1.10 2.56
CA GLY A 117 27.21 1.55 1.56
C GLY A 117 26.70 1.37 0.13
N GLU A 118 26.16 0.18 -0.16
CA GLU A 118 25.51 -0.14 -1.44
C GLU A 118 24.31 0.79 -1.72
N ALA A 119 23.55 1.15 -0.68
CA ALA A 119 22.40 2.04 -0.84
C ALA A 119 22.75 3.47 -1.31
N ILE A 120 23.96 3.98 -1.01
CA ILE A 120 24.38 5.33 -1.43
C ILE A 120 24.69 5.34 -2.93
N ASP A 121 25.51 4.38 -3.39
CA ASP A 121 25.86 4.24 -4.80
C ASP A 121 24.60 3.96 -5.65
N GLU A 122 23.71 3.08 -5.16
CA GLU A 122 22.41 2.83 -5.79
C GLU A 122 21.54 4.10 -5.90
N THR A 123 21.60 5.02 -4.93
CA THR A 123 20.81 6.26 -4.97
C THR A 123 21.36 7.24 -6.01
N VAL A 124 22.68 7.30 -6.18
CA VAL A 124 23.31 8.11 -7.24
C VAL A 124 22.97 7.55 -8.61
N GLU A 125 23.08 6.23 -8.78
CA GLU A 125 22.67 5.54 -10.02
C GLU A 125 21.18 5.74 -10.34
N MET A 126 20.30 5.74 -9.33
CA MET A 126 18.87 6.04 -9.50
C MET A 126 18.64 7.43 -10.11
N VAL A 127 19.39 8.44 -9.65
CA VAL A 127 19.31 9.80 -10.20
C VAL A 127 19.76 9.79 -11.67
N ASP A 128 20.90 9.19 -11.96
CA ASP A 128 21.43 9.11 -13.33
C ASP A 128 20.48 8.38 -14.29
N ASN A 129 19.89 7.26 -13.84
CA ASN A 129 18.96 6.46 -14.63
C ASN A 129 17.65 7.22 -14.92
N TYR A 130 17.13 7.97 -13.95
CA TYR A 130 15.95 8.81 -14.14
C TYR A 130 16.25 9.96 -15.12
N LEU A 131 17.40 10.65 -14.95
CA LEU A 131 17.81 11.74 -15.84
C LEU A 131 18.03 11.30 -17.29
N LYS A 132 18.42 10.04 -17.51
CA LYS A 132 18.59 9.44 -18.84
C LYS A 132 17.31 8.79 -19.38
N GLU A 133 16.19 8.84 -18.64
CA GLU A 133 14.93 8.16 -18.96
C GLU A 133 15.08 6.64 -19.22
N MET A 134 16.08 6.01 -18.61
CA MET A 134 16.42 4.60 -18.87
C MET A 134 15.62 3.61 -18.02
N ASP A 135 14.98 4.08 -16.94
CA ASP A 135 14.21 3.22 -16.05
C ASP A 135 12.71 3.24 -16.38
N TRP A 136 12.14 2.05 -16.60
CA TRP A 136 10.70 1.86 -16.82
C TRP A 136 9.88 2.25 -15.59
N GLN A 137 10.46 2.21 -14.37
CA GLN A 137 9.77 2.61 -13.14
C GLN A 137 9.38 4.10 -13.14
N GLY A 138 10.09 4.94 -13.91
CA GLY A 138 9.67 6.32 -14.15
C GLY A 138 8.32 6.43 -14.88
N LYS A 139 7.84 5.33 -15.49
CA LYS A 139 6.55 5.21 -16.18
C LYS A 139 5.53 4.34 -15.41
N GLU A 140 5.84 3.87 -14.20
CA GLU A 140 4.93 3.03 -13.39
C GLU A 140 3.66 3.83 -13.00
N ASN A 141 3.80 5.14 -12.75
CA ASN A 141 2.69 6.03 -12.47
C ASN A 141 2.34 6.87 -13.71
N SER A 142 1.20 6.58 -14.34
CA SER A 142 0.74 7.28 -15.54
C SER A 142 0.43 8.77 -15.33
N ASN A 143 0.26 9.19 -14.07
CA ASN A 143 0.04 10.59 -13.72
C ASN A 143 1.35 11.38 -13.56
N MET A 144 2.52 10.73 -13.65
CA MET A 144 3.82 11.37 -13.51
C MET A 144 4.48 11.64 -14.86
N ALA A 145 4.97 12.86 -15.01
CA ALA A 145 5.81 13.27 -16.14
C ALA A 145 7.25 13.49 -15.67
N TYR A 146 8.21 13.32 -16.60
CA TYR A 146 9.60 13.68 -16.37
C TYR A 146 9.72 15.12 -15.90
N SER A 147 10.11 15.27 -14.64
CA SER A 147 10.23 16.56 -13.96
C SER A 147 11.10 16.40 -12.71
N LEU A 148 11.55 17.54 -12.16
CA LEU A 148 12.26 17.57 -10.86
C LEU A 148 11.40 17.00 -9.72
N GLN A 149 10.11 17.29 -9.72
CA GLN A 149 9.19 16.74 -8.72
C GLN A 149 9.01 15.22 -8.91
N GLY A 150 9.01 14.77 -10.16
CA GLY A 150 9.00 13.35 -10.47
C GLY A 150 10.25 12.62 -9.99
N LEU A 151 11.42 13.23 -10.13
CA LEU A 151 12.69 12.70 -9.61
C LEU A 151 12.65 12.57 -8.08
N ASN A 152 12.25 13.63 -7.38
CA ASN A 152 12.15 13.64 -5.92
C ASN A 152 11.22 12.53 -5.42
N HIS A 153 10.07 12.36 -6.08
CA HIS A 153 9.15 11.29 -5.76
C HIS A 153 9.78 9.91 -6.05
N TYR A 154 10.36 9.69 -7.24
CA TYR A 154 11.00 8.43 -7.61
C TYR A 154 12.07 7.96 -6.59
N ILE A 155 12.92 8.87 -6.11
CA ILE A 155 13.92 8.56 -5.08
C ILE A 155 13.23 8.20 -3.76
N ALA A 156 12.30 9.04 -3.29
CA ALA A 156 11.60 8.83 -2.03
C ALA A 156 10.81 7.51 -2.03
N SER A 157 10.15 7.20 -3.14
CA SER A 157 9.37 5.98 -3.37
C SER A 157 10.24 4.73 -3.29
N ASN A 158 11.40 4.74 -3.94
CA ASN A 158 12.35 3.61 -3.89
C ASN A 158 12.92 3.38 -2.48
N VAL A 159 13.31 4.45 -1.78
CA VAL A 159 13.82 4.36 -0.40
C VAL A 159 12.74 3.84 0.54
N THR A 160 11.50 4.32 0.40
CA THR A 160 10.37 3.89 1.23
C THR A 160 10.01 2.42 0.99
N LYS A 161 10.02 1.98 -0.27
CA LYS A 161 9.80 0.58 -0.64
C LYS A 161 10.85 -0.34 -0.02
N LYS A 162 12.13 0.05 -0.06
CA LYS A 162 13.20 -0.68 0.64
C LYS A 162 13.00 -0.70 2.15
N TYR A 163 12.53 0.40 2.75
CA TYR A 163 12.23 0.44 4.18
C TYR A 163 11.10 -0.54 4.56
N TRP A 164 9.98 -0.53 3.83
CA TRP A 164 8.90 -1.51 4.01
C TRP A 164 9.41 -2.94 3.96
N LEU A 165 10.10 -3.29 2.88
CA LEU A 165 10.54 -4.66 2.62
C LEU A 165 11.61 -5.12 3.62
N ASN A 166 12.58 -4.27 3.96
CA ASN A 166 13.76 -4.66 4.74
C ASN A 166 13.65 -4.39 6.25
N ARG A 167 12.79 -3.46 6.68
CA ARG A 167 12.64 -3.09 8.10
C ARG A 167 11.30 -3.46 8.70
N ILE A 168 10.22 -3.43 7.92
CA ILE A 168 8.88 -3.71 8.43
C ILE A 168 8.47 -5.16 8.15
N TYR A 169 8.61 -5.63 6.91
CA TYR A 169 8.17 -6.97 6.55
C TYR A 169 9.20 -8.05 6.88
N PRO A 170 8.73 -9.23 7.33
CA PRO A 170 9.57 -10.39 7.55
C PRO A 170 10.06 -10.96 6.20
N GLN A 171 11.07 -11.82 6.27
CA GLN A 171 11.78 -12.32 5.10
C GLN A 171 10.86 -13.08 4.14
N GLU A 172 9.91 -13.85 4.67
CA GLU A 172 8.99 -14.68 3.88
C GLU A 172 8.11 -13.81 2.96
N ILE A 173 7.56 -12.72 3.50
CA ILE A 173 6.76 -11.76 2.72
C ILE A 173 7.63 -11.08 1.65
N ARG A 174 8.84 -10.67 2.02
CA ARG A 174 9.78 -10.05 1.07
C ARG A 174 10.13 -10.98 -0.08
N THR A 175 10.39 -12.25 0.20
CA THR A 175 10.68 -13.26 -0.81
C THR A 175 9.49 -13.44 -1.74
N ALA A 176 8.26 -13.58 -1.23
CA ALA A 176 7.08 -13.71 -2.09
C ALA A 176 6.83 -12.49 -3.01
N VAL A 177 7.09 -11.27 -2.51
CA VAL A 177 7.02 -10.06 -3.34
C VAL A 177 8.10 -10.09 -4.43
N LYS A 178 9.33 -10.46 -4.07
CA LYS A 178 10.46 -10.55 -5.01
C LYS A 178 10.25 -11.62 -6.08
N ASP A 179 9.69 -12.75 -5.70
CA ASP A 179 9.45 -13.90 -6.58
C ASP A 179 8.16 -13.74 -7.42
N GLY A 180 7.39 -12.67 -7.16
CA GLY A 180 6.17 -12.35 -7.90
C GLY A 180 4.98 -13.23 -7.57
N ASP A 181 4.97 -13.84 -6.38
CA ASP A 181 3.84 -14.67 -5.89
C ASP A 181 2.61 -13.81 -5.58
N PHE A 182 2.83 -12.61 -5.05
CA PHE A 182 1.82 -11.56 -4.93
C PHE A 182 2.47 -10.17 -5.01
N HIS A 183 1.66 -9.17 -5.29
CA HIS A 183 2.06 -7.77 -5.32
C HIS A 183 1.46 -7.04 -4.11
N ILE A 184 2.31 -6.38 -3.31
CA ILE A 184 1.85 -5.44 -2.27
C ILE A 184 1.84 -4.05 -2.90
N HIS A 185 0.67 -3.44 -2.97
CA HIS A 185 0.50 -2.13 -3.58
C HIS A 185 0.99 -1.01 -2.65
N ASP A 186 1.45 0.08 -3.27
CA ASP A 186 1.78 1.37 -2.64
C ASP A 186 2.77 1.24 -1.48
N LEU A 187 3.92 0.64 -1.80
CA LEU A 187 5.09 0.60 -0.93
C LEU A 187 5.99 1.84 -1.09
N ASP A 188 5.64 2.74 -2.00
CA ASP A 188 6.29 4.01 -2.26
C ASP A 188 6.07 5.05 -1.15
N ILE A 189 5.03 4.90 -0.33
CA ILE A 189 4.73 5.78 0.80
C ILE A 189 4.47 4.99 2.10
N LEU A 190 4.80 5.58 3.24
CA LEU A 190 4.45 5.05 4.57
C LEU A 190 3.02 5.46 4.94
N ALA A 191 2.01 5.04 4.18
CA ALA A 191 0.63 5.50 4.36
C ALA A 191 -0.41 4.38 4.13
N PRO A 192 -1.67 4.56 4.56
CA PRO A 192 -2.80 3.74 4.10
C PRO A 192 -2.98 3.82 2.57
N TYR A 193 -3.74 2.87 2.01
CA TYR A 193 -4.02 2.86 0.58
C TYR A 193 -4.97 3.98 0.19
N CYS A 194 -6.21 3.96 0.69
CA CYS A 194 -7.21 4.95 0.31
C CYS A 194 -8.07 5.33 1.51
N CYS A 195 -8.62 6.54 1.49
CA CYS A 195 -9.41 7.10 2.58
C CYS A 195 -10.65 7.80 2.02
N GLY A 196 -11.83 7.42 2.47
CA GLY A 196 -13.05 8.19 2.29
C GLY A 196 -13.36 8.97 3.55
N TRP A 197 -13.49 10.28 3.39
CA TRP A 197 -13.62 11.25 4.45
C TRP A 197 -15.07 11.68 4.64
N ASP A 198 -15.33 12.34 5.77
CA ASP A 198 -16.65 12.87 6.08
C ASP A 198 -16.72 14.36 5.74
N LEU A 199 -17.46 14.70 4.68
CA LEU A 199 -17.67 16.09 4.31
C LEU A 199 -18.52 16.80 5.38
N TYR A 200 -19.46 16.12 6.03
CA TYR A 200 -20.25 16.71 7.11
C TYR A 200 -19.35 17.13 8.27
N ASP A 201 -18.37 16.30 8.66
CA ASP A 201 -17.40 16.65 9.71
C ASP A 201 -16.54 17.87 9.33
N LEU A 202 -16.14 17.98 8.06
CA LEU A 202 -15.45 19.17 7.55
C LEU A 202 -16.35 20.43 7.62
N LEU A 203 -17.63 20.31 7.27
CA LEU A 203 -18.58 21.43 7.34
C LEU A 203 -18.89 21.85 8.79
N VAL A 204 -18.80 20.94 9.76
CA VAL A 204 -19.01 21.22 11.19
C VAL A 204 -17.77 21.81 11.84
N ARG A 205 -16.59 21.25 11.59
CA ARG A 205 -15.35 21.62 12.29
C ARG A 205 -14.51 22.68 11.56
N GLY A 206 -14.67 22.77 10.24
CA GLY A 206 -13.74 23.50 9.37
C GLY A 206 -12.44 22.73 9.16
N PHE A 207 -11.55 23.30 8.36
CA PHE A 207 -10.28 22.66 8.02
C PHE A 207 -9.15 23.03 8.99
N GLY A 208 -8.76 22.12 9.89
CA GLY A 208 -7.68 22.37 10.86
C GLY A 208 -7.27 21.15 11.69
N GLY A 209 -6.88 21.40 12.95
CA GLY A 209 -6.61 20.37 13.95
C GLY A 209 -5.14 20.00 14.15
N VAL A 210 -4.21 20.76 13.57
CA VAL A 210 -2.77 20.44 13.58
C VAL A 210 -1.97 21.57 14.22
N PHE A 211 -1.26 21.23 15.30
CA PHE A 211 -0.44 22.19 16.04
C PHE A 211 0.58 22.90 15.15
N GLY A 212 0.64 24.23 15.25
CA GLY A 212 1.57 25.07 14.49
C GLY A 212 1.22 25.24 13.01
N LYS A 213 0.03 24.82 12.58
CA LYS A 213 -0.51 25.07 11.23
C LYS A 213 -1.71 26.03 11.29
N ILE A 214 -1.96 26.71 10.19
CA ILE A 214 -3.12 27.60 10.04
C ILE A 214 -4.38 26.75 9.93
N GLU A 215 -5.46 27.22 10.55
CA GLU A 215 -6.76 26.54 10.55
C GLU A 215 -7.84 27.46 9.96
N SER A 216 -8.82 26.86 9.29
CA SER A 216 -9.98 27.53 8.71
C SER A 216 -11.21 27.23 9.55
N LYS A 217 -11.98 28.27 9.88
CA LYS A 217 -13.30 28.09 10.50
C LYS A 217 -14.27 27.39 9.53
N PRO A 218 -15.34 26.75 10.04
CA PRO A 218 -16.39 26.19 9.23
C PRO A 218 -16.89 27.15 8.13
N PRO A 219 -17.06 26.67 6.88
CA PRO A 219 -17.45 27.53 5.77
C PRO A 219 -18.88 28.05 5.93
N LYS A 220 -19.11 29.30 5.54
CA LYS A 220 -20.45 29.94 5.52
C LYS A 220 -21.03 30.14 4.13
N HIS A 221 -20.19 30.03 3.10
CA HIS A 221 -20.52 30.30 1.70
C HIS A 221 -20.07 29.14 0.81
N LEU A 222 -20.78 28.88 -0.29
CA LEU A 222 -20.51 27.76 -1.21
C LEU A 222 -19.06 27.77 -1.70
N ARG A 223 -18.59 28.93 -2.16
CA ARG A 223 -17.22 29.09 -2.68
C ARG A 223 -16.17 28.77 -1.62
N THR A 224 -16.41 29.16 -0.35
CA THR A 224 -15.50 28.85 0.76
C THR A 224 -15.52 27.36 1.09
N ALA A 225 -16.69 26.71 1.06
CA ALA A 225 -16.80 25.26 1.27
C ALA A 225 -16.01 24.49 0.20
N LEU A 226 -16.20 24.82 -1.08
CA LEU A 226 -15.46 24.22 -2.19
C LEU A 226 -13.94 24.46 -2.08
N GLY A 227 -13.53 25.68 -1.70
CA GLY A 227 -12.11 25.99 -1.45
C GLY A 227 -11.50 25.18 -0.30
N GLN A 228 -12.24 24.95 0.79
CA GLN A 228 -11.79 24.08 1.87
C GLN A 228 -11.72 22.61 1.44
N VAL A 229 -12.65 22.12 0.60
CA VAL A 229 -12.58 20.77 0.02
C VAL A 229 -11.31 20.58 -0.81
N VAL A 230 -10.95 21.56 -1.65
CA VAL A 230 -9.69 21.53 -2.41
C VAL A 230 -8.50 21.43 -1.46
N ASN A 231 -8.39 22.35 -0.50
CA ASN A 231 -7.28 22.35 0.46
C ASN A 231 -7.20 21.04 1.26
N PHE A 232 -8.35 20.48 1.63
CA PHE A 232 -8.46 19.22 2.33
C PHE A 232 -7.86 18.08 1.49
N PHE A 233 -8.32 17.89 0.25
CA PHE A 233 -7.82 16.80 -0.60
C PHE A 233 -6.32 16.90 -0.88
N TYR A 234 -5.80 18.09 -1.21
CA TYR A 234 -4.36 18.26 -1.43
C TYR A 234 -3.54 17.98 -0.17
N THR A 235 -4.01 18.41 1.00
CA THR A 235 -3.26 18.20 2.24
C THR A 235 -3.25 16.74 2.66
N LEU A 236 -4.41 16.08 2.62
CA LEU A 236 -4.55 14.69 3.04
C LEU A 236 -3.98 13.71 2.00
N GLN A 237 -3.71 14.15 0.76
CA GLN A 237 -2.98 13.34 -0.22
C GLN A 237 -1.55 13.06 0.27
N GLY A 238 -0.98 13.95 1.08
CA GLY A 238 0.32 13.70 1.73
C GLY A 238 0.29 12.59 2.79
N GLU A 239 -0.90 12.14 3.21
CA GLU A 239 -1.06 11.16 4.30
C GLU A 239 -1.75 9.85 3.83
N ALA A 240 -2.09 9.71 2.55
CA ALA A 240 -2.67 8.51 1.93
C ALA A 240 -2.06 8.28 0.54
N ALA A 241 -1.85 7.02 0.14
CA ALA A 241 -1.19 6.71 -1.14
C ALA A 241 -2.06 6.93 -2.37
N GLY A 242 -3.33 6.54 -2.26
CA GLY A 242 -4.29 6.44 -3.35
C GLY A 242 -5.47 7.38 -3.16
N ALA A 243 -6.64 6.93 -3.61
CA ALA A 243 -7.77 7.83 -3.74
C ALA A 243 -8.30 8.36 -2.42
N GLN A 244 -8.77 9.60 -2.49
CA GLN A 244 -9.53 10.24 -1.44
C GLN A 244 -10.94 10.52 -1.91
N ALA A 245 -11.93 10.30 -1.04
CA ALA A 245 -13.32 10.43 -1.43
C ALA A 245 -14.16 11.24 -0.45
N PHE A 246 -15.12 12.00 -1.00
CA PHE A 246 -16.28 12.48 -0.25
C PHE A 246 -17.54 11.83 -0.80
N SER A 247 -18.45 11.47 0.10
CA SER A 247 -19.80 11.04 -0.25
C SER A 247 -20.81 12.15 0.02
N ASN A 248 -22.01 12.03 -0.55
CA ASN A 248 -23.12 12.97 -0.33
C ASN A 248 -22.77 14.41 -0.72
N PHE A 249 -21.97 14.57 -1.77
CA PHE A 249 -21.33 15.84 -2.08
C PHE A 249 -22.33 16.92 -2.50
N ASP A 250 -23.30 16.55 -3.35
CA ASP A 250 -24.40 17.40 -3.79
C ASP A 250 -25.38 17.69 -2.63
N THR A 251 -25.81 16.67 -1.90
CA THR A 251 -26.71 16.83 -0.73
C THR A 251 -26.14 17.79 0.31
N LEU A 252 -24.86 17.64 0.68
CA LEU A 252 -24.24 18.41 1.76
C LEU A 252 -23.91 19.85 1.36
N LEU A 253 -23.69 20.12 0.07
CA LEU A 253 -23.32 21.45 -0.42
C LEU A 253 -24.50 22.25 -0.99
N ALA A 254 -25.58 21.61 -1.40
CA ALA A 254 -26.78 22.26 -1.92
C ALA A 254 -27.32 23.39 -1.02
N PRO A 255 -27.34 23.27 0.33
CA PRO A 255 -27.88 24.34 1.17
C PRO A 255 -27.17 25.68 0.99
N PHE A 256 -25.86 25.69 0.75
CA PHE A 256 -25.12 26.94 0.57
C PHE A 256 -25.64 27.78 -0.62
N ILE A 257 -26.23 27.15 -1.64
CA ILE A 257 -26.82 27.85 -2.79
C ILE A 257 -27.96 28.76 -2.33
N ARG A 258 -28.88 28.23 -1.50
CA ARG A 258 -30.02 29.00 -0.97
C ARG A 258 -29.57 30.07 0.02
N TYR A 259 -28.69 29.73 0.96
CA TYR A 259 -28.23 30.68 1.99
C TYR A 259 -27.41 31.84 1.41
N ASP A 260 -26.67 31.60 0.32
CA ASP A 260 -25.94 32.64 -0.41
C ASP A 260 -26.83 33.37 -1.45
N ASN A 261 -28.09 32.92 -1.63
CA ASN A 261 -29.03 33.41 -2.65
C ASN A 261 -28.41 33.44 -4.06
N LEU A 262 -27.77 32.34 -4.44
CA LEU A 262 -27.04 32.24 -5.70
C LEU A 262 -27.97 31.91 -6.86
N ASP A 263 -27.74 32.58 -8.00
CA ASP A 263 -28.31 32.18 -9.26
C ASP A 263 -27.50 31.05 -9.94
N TYR A 264 -28.07 30.48 -11.00
CA TYR A 264 -27.43 29.39 -11.75
C TYR A 264 -26.03 29.75 -12.27
N LYS A 265 -25.82 30.99 -12.74
CA LYS A 265 -24.53 31.42 -13.30
C LYS A 265 -23.46 31.46 -12.22
N GLN A 266 -23.82 31.92 -11.02
CA GLN A 266 -22.92 31.95 -9.87
C GLN A 266 -22.58 30.55 -9.35
N VAL A 267 -23.56 29.63 -9.33
CA VAL A 267 -23.31 28.22 -8.98
C VAL A 267 -22.36 27.58 -9.99
N LYS A 268 -22.64 27.73 -11.30
CA LYS A 268 -21.77 27.21 -12.37
C LYS A 268 -20.35 27.78 -12.28
N GLN A 269 -20.22 29.09 -12.03
CA GLN A 269 -18.91 29.72 -11.86
C GLN A 269 -18.14 29.17 -10.65
N SER A 270 -18.82 28.91 -9.54
CA SER A 270 -18.20 28.34 -8.32
C SER A 270 -17.71 26.92 -8.55
N LEU A 271 -18.48 26.10 -9.28
CA LEU A 271 -18.09 24.74 -9.64
C LEU A 271 -16.98 24.70 -10.68
N GLN A 272 -16.96 25.64 -11.63
CA GLN A 272 -15.85 25.81 -12.55
C GLN A 272 -14.55 26.14 -11.82
N GLU A 273 -14.59 27.09 -10.88
CA GLU A 273 -13.43 27.40 -10.04
C GLU A 273 -12.96 26.18 -9.26
N PHE A 274 -13.88 25.41 -8.66
CA PHE A 274 -13.55 24.18 -7.95
C PHE A 274 -12.85 23.15 -8.85
N LEU A 275 -13.45 22.84 -10.02
CA LEU A 275 -12.91 21.87 -10.97
C LEU A 275 -11.54 22.30 -11.51
N PHE A 276 -11.34 23.59 -11.78
CA PHE A 276 -10.04 24.07 -12.23
C PHE A 276 -8.99 23.90 -11.13
N ASN A 277 -9.29 24.30 -9.90
CA ASN A 277 -8.33 24.24 -8.80
C ASN A 277 -7.94 22.79 -8.44
N ILE A 278 -8.88 21.84 -8.46
CA ILE A 278 -8.59 20.44 -8.11
C ILE A 278 -7.87 19.65 -9.22
N ASN A 279 -7.96 20.10 -10.48
CA ASN A 279 -7.29 19.47 -11.62
C ASN A 279 -5.95 20.10 -12.00
N ILE A 280 -5.51 21.19 -11.36
CA ILE A 280 -4.18 21.72 -11.60
C ILE A 280 -3.19 20.95 -10.71
N PRO A 281 -2.17 20.27 -11.27
CA PRO A 281 -1.19 19.53 -10.49
C PRO A 281 -0.33 20.51 -9.68
N THR A 282 -0.70 20.75 -8.41
CA THR A 282 -0.01 21.69 -7.53
C THR A 282 0.67 20.96 -6.36
N ARG A 283 2.00 20.80 -6.48
CA ARG A 283 2.99 20.39 -5.47
C ARG A 283 2.97 18.93 -4.97
N VAL A 284 4.20 18.42 -4.83
CA VAL A 284 4.67 17.02 -4.64
C VAL A 284 4.29 16.09 -5.82
N GLY A 285 5.31 15.62 -6.55
CA GLY A 285 5.15 14.63 -7.63
C GLY A 285 4.52 15.13 -8.94
N PHE A 286 4.04 16.38 -9.01
CA PHE A 286 3.36 16.94 -10.20
C PHE A 286 2.08 16.17 -10.59
N GLN A 287 1.42 15.57 -9.60
CA GLN A 287 0.19 14.81 -9.77
C GLN A 287 -1.00 15.59 -9.22
N THR A 288 -2.15 15.42 -9.87
CA THR A 288 -3.43 15.82 -9.29
C THR A 288 -3.85 14.83 -8.20
N PRO A 289 -4.52 15.28 -7.13
CA PRO A 289 -5.08 14.40 -6.13
C PRO A 289 -6.05 13.41 -6.78
N PHE A 290 -5.78 12.11 -6.61
CA PHE A 290 -6.74 11.09 -7.00
C PHE A 290 -7.98 11.24 -6.11
N THR A 291 -9.04 11.85 -6.65
CA THR A 291 -10.22 12.20 -5.86
C THR A 291 -11.49 11.64 -6.47
N ASN A 292 -12.46 11.33 -5.62
CA ASN A 292 -13.77 10.82 -6.01
C ASN A 292 -14.85 11.55 -5.22
N ILE A 293 -15.93 11.95 -5.88
CA ILE A 293 -17.12 12.49 -5.23
C ILE A 293 -18.32 11.60 -5.55
N THR A 294 -19.14 11.29 -4.55
CA THR A 294 -20.42 10.61 -4.78
C THR A 294 -21.53 11.64 -4.80
N LEU A 295 -22.32 11.60 -5.87
CA LEU A 295 -23.53 12.40 -6.05
C LEU A 295 -24.74 11.51 -5.74
N ASP A 296 -25.60 11.96 -4.86
CA ASP A 296 -26.78 11.21 -4.45
C ASP A 296 -27.90 11.29 -5.49
N ILE A 297 -27.99 12.40 -6.25
CA ILE A 297 -29.04 12.73 -7.23
C ILE A 297 -30.44 12.92 -6.63
N SER A 298 -30.74 12.18 -5.56
CA SER A 298 -31.94 12.23 -4.75
C SER A 298 -31.52 12.29 -3.28
N ILE A 299 -32.24 13.07 -2.47
CA ILE A 299 -31.83 13.30 -1.08
C ILE A 299 -31.99 12.00 -0.28
N PRO A 300 -30.90 11.45 0.30
CA PRO A 300 -30.98 10.20 1.04
C PRO A 300 -31.89 10.32 2.26
N SER A 301 -32.60 9.24 2.59
CA SER A 301 -33.54 9.22 3.72
C SER A 301 -32.85 9.52 5.06
N THR A 302 -31.60 9.09 5.18
CA THR A 302 -30.71 9.34 6.32
C THR A 302 -30.42 10.83 6.55
N PHE A 303 -30.39 11.66 5.51
CA PHE A 303 -30.15 13.10 5.61
C PHE A 303 -31.44 13.92 5.53
N ALA A 304 -32.50 13.43 4.87
CA ALA A 304 -33.69 14.20 4.56
C ALA A 304 -34.31 14.94 5.76
N LYS A 305 -34.27 14.35 6.96
CA LYS A 305 -34.81 14.93 8.21
C LYS A 305 -33.76 15.63 9.08
N GLN A 306 -32.49 15.62 8.69
CA GLN A 306 -31.43 16.23 9.46
C GLN A 306 -31.38 17.74 9.17
N PRO A 307 -31.10 18.57 10.20
CA PRO A 307 -30.83 19.99 10.01
C PRO A 307 -29.65 20.22 9.07
N VAL A 308 -29.74 21.22 8.19
CA VAL A 308 -28.60 21.61 7.35
C VAL A 308 -27.52 22.29 8.19
N ILE A 309 -26.26 22.09 7.80
CA ILE A 309 -25.10 22.72 8.45
C ILE A 309 -24.58 23.89 7.62
N VAL A 310 -24.57 25.09 8.22
CA VAL A 310 -23.96 26.29 7.62
C VAL A 310 -23.13 26.99 8.70
N GLY A 311 -21.87 27.31 8.40
CA GLY A 311 -20.97 27.94 9.37
C GLY A 311 -20.69 27.08 10.61
N GLY A 312 -20.79 25.76 10.48
CA GLY A 312 -20.60 24.79 11.56
C GLY A 312 -21.79 24.64 12.51
N LEU A 313 -22.92 25.26 12.19
CA LEU A 313 -24.12 25.27 13.04
C LEU A 313 -25.32 24.65 12.31
N PRO A 314 -26.14 23.84 13.01
CA PRO A 314 -27.42 23.38 12.49
C PRO A 314 -28.39 24.54 12.31
N GLN A 315 -29.11 24.53 11.21
CA GLN A 315 -30.14 25.53 10.89
C GLN A 315 -31.55 24.97 11.16
N LYS A 316 -32.60 25.74 10.84
CA LYS A 316 -33.99 25.31 11.06
C LYS A 316 -34.47 24.35 9.99
N GLU A 317 -34.02 24.60 8.77
CA GLU A 317 -34.34 23.86 7.56
C GLU A 317 -33.61 22.51 7.54
N THR A 318 -34.25 21.53 6.93
CA THR A 318 -33.72 20.17 6.78
C THR A 318 -33.22 19.91 5.38
N TYR A 319 -32.28 18.97 5.20
CA TYR A 319 -31.74 18.67 3.85
C TYR A 319 -32.85 18.32 2.85
N GLY A 320 -33.93 17.64 3.27
CA GLY A 320 -35.06 17.28 2.41
C GLY A 320 -35.73 18.46 1.69
N GLU A 321 -35.52 19.69 2.16
CA GLU A 321 -36.10 20.91 1.59
C GLU A 321 -35.26 21.51 0.44
N PHE A 322 -34.08 20.95 0.11
CA PHE A 322 -33.10 21.54 -0.83
C PHE A 322 -32.98 20.79 -2.17
N VAL A 323 -34.08 20.17 -2.62
CA VAL A 323 -34.10 19.38 -3.87
C VAL A 323 -33.76 20.25 -5.09
N GLU A 324 -34.29 21.47 -5.16
CA GLU A 324 -34.08 22.38 -6.29
C GLU A 324 -32.62 22.83 -6.39
N GLU A 325 -31.99 23.19 -5.26
CA GLU A 325 -30.59 23.57 -5.20
C GLU A 325 -29.66 22.41 -5.55
N MET A 326 -29.99 21.20 -5.10
CA MET A 326 -29.23 20.00 -5.45
C MET A 326 -29.32 19.69 -6.95
N MET A 327 -30.49 19.83 -7.57
CA MET A 327 -30.65 19.70 -9.01
C MET A 327 -29.85 20.78 -9.76
N MET A 328 -29.90 22.03 -9.30
CA MET A 328 -29.11 23.14 -9.85
C MET A 328 -27.60 22.84 -9.79
N PHE A 329 -27.13 22.34 -8.65
CA PHE A 329 -25.74 21.92 -8.43
C PHE A 329 -25.32 20.83 -9.41
N ASN A 330 -26.10 19.75 -9.49
CA ASN A 330 -25.80 18.59 -10.33
C ASN A 330 -25.78 18.95 -11.82
N LYS A 331 -26.74 19.77 -12.28
CA LYS A 331 -26.78 20.29 -13.65
C LYS A 331 -25.54 21.13 -13.97
N ALA A 332 -25.22 22.09 -13.10
CA ALA A 332 -24.07 22.97 -13.29
C ALA A 332 -22.75 22.19 -13.28
N LEU A 333 -22.60 21.19 -12.41
CA LEU A 333 -21.42 20.33 -12.36
C LEU A 333 -21.27 19.54 -13.67
N ALA A 334 -22.33 18.90 -14.14
CA ALA A 334 -22.32 18.10 -15.36
C ALA A 334 -21.96 18.94 -16.60
N GLU A 335 -22.52 20.15 -16.71
CA GLU A 335 -22.20 21.08 -17.81
C GLU A 335 -20.71 21.46 -17.82
N VAL A 336 -20.15 21.86 -16.68
CA VAL A 336 -18.72 22.26 -16.62
C VAL A 336 -17.81 21.08 -16.91
N MET A 337 -18.16 19.89 -16.42
CA MET A 337 -17.39 18.67 -16.73
C MET A 337 -17.48 18.28 -18.22
N ALA A 338 -18.63 18.51 -18.87
CA ALA A 338 -18.81 18.29 -20.30
C ALA A 338 -18.09 19.33 -21.17
N GLU A 339 -17.94 20.57 -20.70
CA GLU A 339 -17.14 21.63 -21.36
C GLU A 339 -15.66 21.24 -21.42
N GLY A 340 -15.13 20.65 -20.35
CA GLY A 340 -13.73 20.23 -20.25
C GLY A 340 -12.76 21.39 -19.99
N ASP A 341 -11.46 21.10 -20.09
CA ASP A 341 -10.39 22.07 -19.87
C ASP A 341 -10.27 23.09 -21.02
N ALA A 342 -9.25 23.96 -20.98
CA ALA A 342 -9.01 24.96 -22.02
C ALA A 342 -8.80 24.38 -23.45
N LYS A 343 -8.57 23.07 -23.58
CA LYS A 343 -8.46 22.33 -24.84
C LYS A 343 -9.63 21.38 -25.09
N GLY A 344 -10.70 21.46 -24.28
CA GLY A 344 -11.85 20.55 -24.33
C GLY A 344 -11.54 19.13 -23.88
N ARG A 345 -10.45 18.91 -23.12
CA ARG A 345 -10.13 17.60 -22.53
C ARG A 345 -10.95 17.39 -21.26
N VAL A 346 -11.31 16.15 -20.99
CA VAL A 346 -12.05 15.79 -19.77
C VAL A 346 -11.27 16.19 -18.51
N PHE A 347 -11.96 16.67 -17.49
CA PHE A 347 -11.42 16.75 -16.14
C PHE A 347 -11.32 15.34 -15.54
N THR A 348 -10.10 14.89 -15.26
CA THR A 348 -9.87 13.56 -14.69
C THR A 348 -10.43 13.45 -13.27
N PHE A 349 -10.43 14.53 -12.51
CA PHE A 349 -10.80 14.55 -11.10
C PHE A 349 -11.76 15.70 -10.73
N PRO A 350 -12.44 15.62 -9.58
CA PRO A 350 -12.74 14.37 -8.90
C PRO A 350 -13.60 13.49 -9.81
N ILE A 351 -13.45 12.18 -9.71
CA ILE A 351 -14.30 11.24 -10.45
C ILE A 351 -15.69 11.28 -9.83
N PRO A 352 -16.73 11.68 -10.58
CA PRO A 352 -18.10 11.64 -10.08
C PRO A 352 -18.61 10.20 -10.13
N THR A 353 -19.24 9.76 -9.03
CA THR A 353 -19.93 8.48 -8.93
C THR A 353 -21.41 8.71 -8.61
N ILE A 354 -22.29 8.12 -9.40
CA ILE A 354 -23.75 8.16 -9.20
C ILE A 354 -24.26 6.77 -8.80
N ASN A 355 -25.15 6.73 -7.82
CA ASN A 355 -25.83 5.51 -7.41
C ASN A 355 -27.08 5.30 -8.27
N ILE A 356 -27.22 4.12 -8.89
CA ILE A 356 -28.43 3.73 -9.63
C ILE A 356 -29.22 2.72 -8.80
N THR A 357 -30.41 3.12 -8.37
CA THR A 357 -31.36 2.33 -7.59
C THR A 357 -32.52 1.83 -8.46
N LYS A 358 -33.41 1.01 -7.87
CA LYS A 358 -34.60 0.48 -8.56
C LYS A 358 -35.61 1.58 -8.93
N ASP A 359 -35.65 2.64 -8.15
CA ASP A 359 -36.51 3.81 -8.27
C ASP A 359 -35.84 4.99 -8.99
N PHE A 360 -34.67 4.77 -9.61
CA PHE A 360 -33.95 5.80 -10.35
C PHE A 360 -34.80 6.33 -11.52
N ASP A 361 -35.04 7.65 -11.53
CA ASP A 361 -35.83 8.30 -12.59
C ASP A 361 -34.99 8.56 -13.85
N TRP A 362 -35.02 7.60 -14.77
CA TRP A 362 -34.30 7.64 -16.04
C TRP A 362 -34.73 8.79 -16.96
N ASN A 363 -35.96 9.28 -16.82
CA ASN A 363 -36.53 10.30 -17.69
C ASN A 363 -36.45 11.71 -17.08
N ASN A 364 -35.75 11.87 -15.95
CA ASN A 364 -35.59 13.16 -15.31
C ASN A 364 -34.79 14.11 -16.24
N PRO A 365 -35.38 15.24 -16.70
CA PRO A 365 -34.71 16.16 -17.63
C PRO A 365 -33.46 16.82 -17.01
N ASN A 366 -33.37 16.89 -15.68
CA ASN A 366 -32.19 17.42 -15.00
C ASN A 366 -30.95 16.51 -15.12
N LEU A 367 -31.12 15.27 -15.59
CA LEU A 367 -30.02 14.33 -15.83
C LEU A 367 -29.45 14.42 -17.25
N GLU A 368 -30.03 15.24 -18.14
CA GLU A 368 -29.60 15.32 -19.54
C GLU A 368 -28.09 15.64 -19.67
N GLY A 369 -27.58 16.58 -18.88
CA GLY A 369 -26.15 16.90 -18.86
C GLY A 369 -25.27 15.75 -18.36
N ILE A 370 -25.77 14.90 -17.44
CA ILE A 370 -25.06 13.70 -16.99
C ILE A 370 -24.96 12.69 -18.13
N TRP A 371 -26.02 12.51 -18.92
CA TRP A 371 -26.02 11.62 -20.07
C TRP A 371 -25.09 12.14 -21.19
N GLU A 372 -25.09 13.44 -21.45
CA GLU A 372 -24.17 14.06 -22.41
C GLU A 372 -22.71 13.85 -21.99
N MET A 373 -22.38 14.14 -20.73
CA MET A 373 -21.05 13.90 -20.16
C MET A 373 -20.64 12.42 -20.27
N THR A 374 -21.58 11.51 -20.03
CA THR A 374 -21.36 10.05 -20.15
C THR A 374 -21.04 9.65 -21.59
N ALA A 375 -21.83 10.13 -22.55
CA ALA A 375 -21.64 9.82 -23.96
C ALA A 375 -20.33 10.41 -24.50
N LYS A 376 -19.94 11.59 -24.04
CA LYS A 376 -18.75 12.30 -24.52
C LYS A 376 -17.45 11.77 -23.94
N TYR A 377 -17.42 11.46 -22.64
CA TYR A 377 -16.16 11.17 -21.92
C TYR A 377 -16.15 9.87 -21.12
N GLY A 378 -17.28 9.13 -21.04
CA GLY A 378 -17.36 7.89 -20.27
C GLY A 378 -17.38 8.08 -18.74
N ILE A 379 -17.71 9.30 -18.29
CA ILE A 379 -17.95 9.66 -16.88
C ILE A 379 -19.37 10.24 -16.73
N PRO A 380 -20.06 10.06 -15.61
CA PRO A 380 -19.60 9.56 -14.32
C PRO A 380 -19.51 8.03 -14.27
N TYR A 381 -18.97 7.51 -13.18
CA TYR A 381 -19.13 6.10 -12.86
C TYR A 381 -20.50 5.84 -12.26
N PHE A 382 -21.12 4.72 -12.65
CA PHE A 382 -22.41 4.31 -12.14
C PHE A 382 -22.27 3.09 -11.23
N THR A 383 -22.70 3.26 -9.98
CA THR A 383 -22.81 2.16 -9.02
C THR A 383 -24.19 1.55 -9.11
N ASN A 384 -24.29 0.38 -9.74
CA ASN A 384 -25.56 -0.33 -9.92
C ASN A 384 -25.99 -1.10 -8.64
N TYR A 385 -27.16 -0.74 -8.11
CA TYR A 385 -27.85 -1.41 -7.00
C TYR A 385 -29.14 -2.14 -7.40
N ILE A 386 -29.56 -2.07 -8.67
CA ILE A 386 -30.83 -2.67 -9.16
C ILE A 386 -30.86 -4.18 -8.88
N ASN A 387 -29.75 -4.87 -9.12
CA ASN A 387 -29.59 -6.32 -8.95
C ASN A 387 -28.81 -6.69 -7.67
N SER A 388 -28.79 -5.80 -6.68
CA SER A 388 -28.08 -6.03 -5.42
C SER A 388 -29.07 -6.14 -4.26
N ASP A 389 -28.71 -6.96 -3.25
CA ASP A 389 -29.38 -7.00 -1.95
C ASP A 389 -28.92 -5.87 -1.01
N MET A 390 -28.17 -4.89 -1.51
CA MET A 390 -27.61 -3.76 -0.77
C MET A 390 -28.30 -2.46 -1.21
N ASN A 391 -28.55 -1.55 -0.26
CA ASN A 391 -28.99 -0.19 -0.57
C ASN A 391 -27.79 0.76 -0.73
N PRO A 392 -27.93 1.92 -1.38
CA PRO A 392 -26.88 2.96 -1.44
C PRO A 392 -26.45 3.49 -0.06
N GLU A 393 -27.30 3.33 0.95
CA GLU A 393 -27.00 3.64 2.34
C GLU A 393 -26.12 2.54 3.00
N ASP A 394 -26.17 1.32 2.49
CA ASP A 394 -25.43 0.16 2.97
C ASP A 394 -24.02 0.03 2.37
N THR A 395 -23.70 0.79 1.32
CA THR A 395 -22.34 0.79 0.76
C THR A 395 -21.89 2.17 0.33
N ARG A 396 -20.61 2.46 0.55
CA ARG A 396 -19.95 3.63 -0.05
C ARG A 396 -18.91 3.14 -1.05
N SER A 397 -18.93 3.74 -2.25
CA SER A 397 -17.89 3.57 -3.26
C SER A 397 -16.68 4.40 -2.84
N MET A 398 -15.77 3.78 -2.08
CA MET A 398 -14.54 4.44 -1.63
C MET A 398 -13.42 4.07 -2.60
N CYS A 399 -12.84 5.03 -3.32
CA CYS A 399 -11.89 4.76 -4.41
C CYS A 399 -12.54 3.98 -5.59
N CYS A 400 -11.80 3.81 -6.69
CA CYS A 400 -12.28 3.39 -8.02
C CYS A 400 -13.19 2.16 -8.08
N ARG A 401 -13.13 1.23 -7.11
CA ARG A 401 -13.88 -0.04 -7.17
C ARG A 401 -14.08 -0.77 -5.84
N LEU A 402 -13.63 -0.20 -4.71
CA LEU A 402 -13.76 -0.85 -3.42
C LEU A 402 -15.16 -0.56 -2.85
N ARG A 403 -16.05 -1.55 -2.94
CA ARG A 403 -17.36 -1.52 -2.29
C ARG A 403 -17.23 -2.04 -0.88
N LEU A 404 -17.55 -1.20 0.10
CA LEU A 404 -17.53 -1.56 1.51
C LEU A 404 -18.95 -1.89 1.94
N ASP A 405 -19.16 -3.10 2.46
CA ASP A 405 -20.44 -3.48 3.07
C ASP A 405 -20.51 -2.88 4.48
N ASN A 406 -21.33 -1.85 4.64
CA ASN A 406 -21.50 -1.16 5.91
C ASN A 406 -22.16 -2.06 6.96
N ARG A 407 -22.86 -3.13 6.58
CA ARG A 407 -23.45 -4.09 7.54
C ARG A 407 -22.38 -4.84 8.33
N GLU A 408 -21.23 -5.13 7.70
CA GLU A 408 -20.05 -5.66 8.40
C GLU A 408 -19.43 -4.62 9.36
N LEU A 409 -19.53 -3.32 9.04
CA LEU A 409 -19.15 -2.24 9.95
C LEU A 409 -20.16 -2.06 11.10
N TYR A 410 -21.46 -2.23 10.86
CA TYR A 410 -22.51 -2.21 11.88
C TYR A 410 -22.37 -3.37 12.88
N LYS A 411 -22.07 -4.59 12.41
CA LYS A 411 -21.72 -5.74 13.27
C LYS A 411 -20.50 -5.46 14.16
N ARG A 412 -19.64 -4.51 13.77
CA ARG A 412 -18.46 -4.05 14.51
C ARG A 412 -18.70 -2.77 15.32
N GLY A 413 -19.97 -2.40 15.56
CA GLY A 413 -20.37 -1.27 16.41
C GLY A 413 -20.42 0.06 15.65
N GLY A 414 -21.32 0.21 14.69
CA GLY A 414 -21.68 1.52 14.10
C GLY A 414 -22.62 2.27 15.04
N GLY A 415 -22.37 3.55 15.30
CA GLY A 415 -23.20 4.40 16.16
C GLY A 415 -24.56 4.75 15.54
N LEU A 416 -25.33 5.56 16.27
CA LEU A 416 -26.72 5.96 15.99
C LEU A 416 -26.91 6.76 14.67
N PHE A 417 -25.82 7.17 14.03
CA PHE A 417 -25.81 7.89 12.76
C PHE A 417 -25.25 6.95 11.68
N GLY A 418 -25.99 6.80 10.59
CA GLY A 418 -25.75 5.75 9.60
C GLY A 418 -24.30 5.61 9.16
N ALA A 419 -23.88 4.37 8.93
CA ALA A 419 -22.67 3.93 8.24
C ALA A 419 -21.57 5.00 8.06
N ASN A 420 -20.71 5.12 9.08
CA ASN A 420 -19.63 6.10 9.20
C ASN A 420 -18.87 6.36 7.86
N PRO A 421 -18.96 7.57 7.25
CA PRO A 421 -17.82 8.11 6.51
C PRO A 421 -16.59 8.08 7.44
N LEU A 422 -15.35 8.08 6.92
CA LEU A 422 -14.11 7.68 7.62
C LEU A 422 -13.78 6.18 7.51
N THR A 423 -13.73 5.67 6.28
CA THR A 423 -13.36 4.28 5.97
C THR A 423 -12.58 4.21 4.65
N GLY A 424 -12.01 3.06 4.31
CA GLY A 424 -11.15 2.90 3.14
C GLY A 424 -10.40 1.58 3.18
N SER A 425 -9.18 1.53 2.65
CA SER A 425 -8.31 0.37 2.78
C SER A 425 -6.96 0.74 3.36
N ILE A 426 -6.49 -0.08 4.30
CA ILE A 426 -5.15 0.08 4.90
C ILE A 426 -4.04 -0.32 3.93
N GLY A 427 -4.38 -1.14 2.93
CA GLY A 427 -3.43 -1.74 2.01
C GLY A 427 -4.12 -2.79 1.14
N VAL A 428 -3.57 -2.98 -0.06
CA VAL A 428 -4.01 -4.01 -1.00
C VAL A 428 -2.85 -4.98 -1.25
N VAL A 429 -3.14 -6.27 -1.23
CA VAL A 429 -2.22 -7.32 -1.69
C VAL A 429 -2.93 -8.12 -2.77
N THR A 430 -2.38 -8.14 -3.97
CA THR A 430 -2.96 -8.86 -5.12
C THR A 430 -2.21 -10.16 -5.37
N LEU A 431 -2.92 -11.28 -5.29
CA LEU A 431 -2.35 -12.60 -5.60
C LEU A 431 -2.18 -12.79 -7.10
N ASN A 432 -1.02 -13.32 -7.50
CA ASN A 432 -0.72 -13.66 -8.89
C ASN A 432 -1.29 -15.04 -9.24
N LEU A 433 -2.56 -15.10 -9.63
CA LEU A 433 -3.21 -16.37 -9.98
C LEU A 433 -2.60 -17.07 -11.21
N PRO A 434 -2.17 -16.38 -12.28
CA PRO A 434 -1.51 -17.04 -13.41
C PRO A 434 -0.33 -17.91 -12.97
N ARG A 435 0.51 -17.37 -12.09
CA ARG A 435 1.66 -18.07 -11.51
C ARG A 435 1.22 -19.22 -10.61
N LEU A 436 0.21 -19.01 -9.76
CA LEU A 436 -0.36 -20.06 -8.92
C LEU A 436 -0.85 -21.24 -9.78
N GLY A 437 -1.60 -20.96 -10.85
CA GLY A 437 -2.09 -21.98 -11.78
C GLY A 437 -0.95 -22.75 -12.47
N TYR A 438 0.10 -22.04 -12.91
CA TYR A 438 1.26 -22.64 -13.57
C TYR A 438 2.08 -23.59 -12.67
N LEU A 439 2.27 -23.21 -11.40
CA LEU A 439 3.05 -23.98 -10.44
C LEU A 439 2.28 -25.20 -9.90
N SER A 440 0.95 -25.13 -9.89
CA SER A 440 0.10 -26.16 -9.30
C SER A 440 -0.03 -27.38 -10.20
N LYS A 441 0.11 -28.59 -9.64
CA LYS A 441 -0.03 -29.85 -10.40
C LYS A 441 -1.32 -30.61 -10.15
N THR A 442 -1.91 -30.39 -8.98
CA THR A 442 -3.16 -31.03 -8.59
C THR A 442 -4.07 -30.01 -7.91
N ARG A 443 -5.36 -30.30 -7.84
CA ARG A 443 -6.33 -29.42 -7.17
C ARG A 443 -5.98 -29.23 -5.68
N ARG A 444 -5.51 -30.28 -5.00
CA ARG A 444 -5.05 -30.20 -3.61
C ARG A 444 -3.84 -29.26 -3.46
N ASP A 445 -2.86 -29.37 -4.35
CA ASP A 445 -1.68 -28.51 -4.37
C ASP A 445 -2.05 -27.04 -4.67
N PHE A 446 -2.99 -26.82 -5.60
CA PHE A 446 -3.51 -25.49 -5.92
C PHE A 446 -4.09 -24.78 -4.68
N PHE A 447 -5.03 -25.43 -3.99
CA PHE A 447 -5.67 -24.81 -2.82
C PHE A 447 -4.71 -24.67 -1.63
N ALA A 448 -3.79 -25.62 -1.42
CA ALA A 448 -2.77 -25.50 -0.37
C ALA A 448 -1.80 -24.32 -0.63
N ARG A 449 -1.47 -24.06 -1.89
CA ARG A 449 -0.66 -22.88 -2.28
C ARG A 449 -1.46 -21.60 -2.12
N LEU A 450 -2.72 -21.58 -2.57
CA LEU A 450 -3.61 -20.43 -2.43
C LEU A 450 -3.77 -20.02 -0.96
N GLU A 451 -4.04 -20.99 -0.07
CA GLU A 451 -4.14 -20.80 1.37
C GLU A 451 -2.88 -20.14 1.94
N ARG A 452 -1.70 -20.68 1.61
CA ARG A 452 -0.42 -20.11 2.04
C ARG A 452 -0.24 -18.67 1.57
N LEU A 453 -0.56 -18.37 0.31
CA LEU A 453 -0.43 -17.02 -0.23
C LEU A 453 -1.41 -16.05 0.43
N MET A 454 -2.65 -16.47 0.67
CA MET A 454 -3.64 -15.68 1.40
C MET A 454 -3.21 -15.42 2.84
N ASP A 455 -2.65 -16.41 3.52
CA ASP A 455 -2.14 -16.25 4.89
C ASP A 455 -0.99 -15.23 4.93
N MET A 456 -0.06 -15.30 3.99
CA MET A 456 1.02 -14.33 3.88
C MET A 456 0.50 -12.91 3.57
N ALA A 457 -0.49 -12.79 2.69
CA ALA A 457 -1.15 -11.52 2.38
C ALA A 457 -1.90 -10.95 3.60
N ARG A 458 -2.60 -11.80 4.36
CA ARG A 458 -3.27 -11.42 5.61
C ARG A 458 -2.26 -10.91 6.63
N VAL A 459 -1.17 -11.64 6.86
CA VAL A 459 -0.12 -11.26 7.80
C VAL A 459 0.54 -9.93 7.38
N SER A 460 0.85 -9.74 6.10
CA SER A 460 1.45 -8.47 5.63
C SER A 460 0.51 -7.28 5.87
N LEU A 461 -0.79 -7.42 5.59
CA LEU A 461 -1.79 -6.38 5.84
C LEU A 461 -1.97 -6.07 7.33
N GLN A 462 -1.90 -7.09 8.20
CA GLN A 462 -1.93 -6.89 9.66
C GLN A 462 -0.70 -6.14 10.16
N ILE A 463 0.49 -6.46 9.63
CA ILE A 463 1.74 -5.74 9.93
C ILE A 463 1.65 -4.28 9.47
N LYS A 464 1.15 -4.03 8.24
CA LYS A 464 0.95 -2.68 7.72
C LYS A 464 0.01 -1.89 8.64
N ARG A 465 -1.15 -2.45 9.00
CA ARG A 465 -2.10 -1.82 9.93
C ARG A 465 -1.47 -1.46 11.28
N LYS A 466 -0.77 -2.40 11.92
CA LYS A 466 -0.12 -2.16 13.22
C LYS A 466 0.94 -1.07 13.13
N SER A 467 1.73 -1.08 12.06
CA SER A 467 2.77 -0.06 11.81
C SER A 467 2.16 1.33 11.62
N LEU A 468 1.13 1.45 10.76
CA LEU A 468 0.45 2.72 10.50
C LEU A 468 -0.26 3.24 11.75
N GLU A 469 -0.94 2.39 12.53
CA GLU A 469 -1.54 2.80 13.80
C GLU A 469 -0.47 3.35 14.77
N ASN A 470 0.68 2.69 14.88
CA ASN A 470 1.80 3.18 15.70
C ASN A 470 2.34 4.54 15.21
N PHE A 471 2.52 4.71 13.90
CA PHE A 471 2.95 5.99 13.33
C PHE A 471 1.92 7.11 13.55
N THR A 472 0.63 6.79 13.49
CA THR A 472 -0.46 7.74 13.78
C THR A 472 -0.40 8.20 15.23
N ASN A 473 -0.23 7.27 16.17
CA ASN A 473 -0.09 7.59 17.59
C ASN A 473 1.13 8.48 17.87
N LYS A 474 2.23 8.27 17.12
CA LYS A 474 3.44 9.11 17.16
C LYS A 474 3.29 10.48 16.47
N GLY A 475 2.17 10.72 15.78
CA GLY A 475 1.88 11.99 15.11
C GLY A 475 2.42 12.12 13.70
N LEU A 476 2.73 11.01 13.01
CA LEU A 476 3.20 11.06 11.61
C LEU A 476 2.10 11.52 10.62
N TYR A 477 0.83 11.27 10.95
CA TYR A 477 -0.34 11.68 10.14
C TYR A 477 -1.20 12.66 10.93
N PRO A 478 -0.74 13.91 11.14
CA PRO A 478 -1.40 14.86 12.01
C PRO A 478 -2.85 15.19 11.59
N TYR A 479 -3.15 15.31 10.29
CA TYR A 479 -4.50 15.62 9.85
C TYR A 479 -5.42 14.40 9.93
N SER A 480 -4.98 13.25 9.45
CA SER A 480 -5.73 11.99 9.56
C SER A 480 -6.03 11.66 11.01
N ARG A 481 -5.08 11.90 11.92
CA ARG A 481 -5.29 11.73 13.36
C ARG A 481 -6.44 12.60 13.88
N TYR A 482 -6.54 13.85 13.43
CA TYR A 482 -7.61 14.77 13.85
C TYR A 482 -8.99 14.33 13.32
N TYR A 483 -9.09 14.04 12.02
CA TYR A 483 -10.37 13.65 11.41
C TYR A 483 -10.80 12.21 11.75
N LEU A 484 -9.88 11.34 12.17
CA LEU A 484 -10.19 9.98 12.64
C LEU A 484 -10.35 9.88 14.17
N ASP A 485 -10.34 10.99 14.90
CA ASP A 485 -10.43 10.98 16.37
C ASP A 485 -11.75 10.37 16.88
N SER A 486 -12.86 10.60 16.18
CA SER A 486 -14.16 9.96 16.50
C SER A 486 -14.08 8.44 16.38
N VAL A 487 -13.41 7.92 15.34
CA VAL A 487 -13.17 6.49 15.15
C VAL A 487 -12.26 5.94 16.25
N LYS A 488 -11.20 6.68 16.61
CA LYS A 488 -10.30 6.30 17.69
C LYS A 488 -11.03 6.20 19.03
N LYS A 489 -11.86 7.18 19.37
CA LYS A 489 -12.68 7.19 20.59
C LYS A 489 -13.70 6.06 20.60
N GLY A 490 -14.36 5.80 19.46
CA GLY A 490 -15.39 4.77 19.36
C GLY A 490 -14.86 3.33 19.28
N ARG A 491 -13.67 3.11 18.70
CA ARG A 491 -13.15 1.76 18.37
C ARG A 491 -11.75 1.46 18.91
N GLY A 492 -11.10 2.40 19.58
CA GLY A 492 -9.77 2.23 20.16
C GLY A 492 -8.60 2.30 19.17
N ALA A 493 -8.85 2.45 17.85
CA ALA A 493 -7.83 2.62 16.82
C ALA A 493 -8.28 3.60 15.73
N TYR A 494 -7.36 4.37 15.15
CA TYR A 494 -7.69 5.39 14.13
C TYR A 494 -8.16 4.73 12.84
N TRP A 495 -7.46 3.69 12.40
CA TRP A 495 -7.73 3.00 11.14
C TRP A 495 -8.72 1.83 11.30
N ALA A 496 -9.50 1.77 12.39
CA ALA A 496 -10.37 0.63 12.71
C ALA A 496 -11.40 0.32 11.62
N ASN A 497 -11.89 1.35 10.93
CA ASN A 497 -12.87 1.21 9.85
C ASN A 497 -12.25 0.81 8.51
N HIS A 498 -10.95 1.02 8.31
CA HIS A 498 -10.30 0.70 7.04
C HIS A 498 -10.18 -0.81 6.88
N PHE A 499 -10.45 -1.33 5.69
CA PHE A 499 -10.37 -2.74 5.35
C PHE A 499 -8.94 -3.17 5.05
N SER A 500 -8.68 -4.47 5.13
CA SER A 500 -7.44 -5.10 4.65
C SER A 500 -7.80 -5.88 3.40
N THR A 501 -7.34 -5.43 2.24
CA THR A 501 -7.84 -5.93 0.96
C THR A 501 -6.90 -6.98 0.37
N ILE A 502 -7.40 -8.20 0.18
CA ILE A 502 -6.73 -9.23 -0.61
C ILE A 502 -7.42 -9.27 -1.98
N GLY A 503 -6.70 -8.85 -3.02
CA GLY A 503 -7.13 -8.88 -4.40
C GLY A 503 -6.54 -10.08 -5.16
N LEU A 504 -6.96 -10.23 -6.41
CA LEU A 504 -6.42 -11.21 -7.34
C LEU A 504 -6.27 -10.59 -8.72
N VAL A 505 -5.42 -11.18 -9.55
CA VAL A 505 -5.27 -10.83 -10.96
C VAL A 505 -5.13 -12.10 -11.79
N GLY A 506 -5.61 -12.06 -13.04
CA GLY A 506 -5.34 -13.09 -14.04
C GLY A 506 -6.05 -14.43 -13.80
N MET A 507 -7.32 -14.41 -13.40
CA MET A 507 -8.10 -15.64 -13.22
C MET A 507 -8.19 -16.45 -14.53
N ASN A 508 -8.38 -15.80 -15.68
CA ASN A 508 -8.44 -16.51 -16.96
C ASN A 508 -7.13 -17.25 -17.28
N GLU A 509 -5.98 -16.58 -17.12
CA GLU A 509 -4.67 -17.17 -17.39
C GLU A 509 -4.32 -18.24 -16.35
N CYS A 510 -4.79 -18.10 -15.11
CA CYS A 510 -4.72 -19.16 -14.10
C CYS A 510 -5.42 -20.44 -14.57
N LEU A 511 -6.64 -20.33 -15.09
CA LEU A 511 -7.39 -21.47 -15.63
C LEU A 511 -6.70 -22.07 -16.85
N LEU A 512 -6.15 -21.25 -17.74
CA LEU A 512 -5.39 -21.73 -18.89
C LEU A 512 -4.17 -22.55 -18.45
N ASN A 513 -3.42 -22.05 -17.48
CA ASN A 513 -2.23 -22.73 -16.98
C ASN A 513 -2.54 -24.01 -16.20
N PHE A 514 -3.64 -24.04 -15.44
CA PHE A 514 -3.95 -25.16 -14.53
C PHE A 514 -4.90 -26.21 -15.13
N LEU A 515 -5.95 -25.76 -15.83
CA LEU A 515 -6.99 -26.62 -16.40
C LEU A 515 -6.85 -26.84 -17.91
N GLY A 516 -6.05 -26.03 -18.60
CA GLY A 516 -6.02 -25.98 -20.07
C GLY A 516 -7.32 -25.44 -20.66
N ASP A 517 -8.06 -24.61 -19.92
CA ASP A 517 -9.39 -24.12 -20.27
C ASP A 517 -9.56 -22.64 -19.88
N THR A 518 -10.51 -21.93 -20.47
CA THR A 518 -10.71 -20.49 -20.28
C THR A 518 -11.84 -20.19 -19.29
N ILE A 519 -11.92 -18.93 -18.82
CA ILE A 519 -13.02 -18.47 -17.97
C ILE A 519 -14.38 -18.44 -18.70
N THR A 520 -14.40 -18.57 -20.04
CA THR A 520 -15.64 -18.58 -20.83
C THR A 520 -16.32 -19.94 -20.84
N SER A 521 -15.66 -21.02 -20.42
CA SER A 521 -16.24 -22.35 -20.36
C SER A 521 -17.01 -22.57 -19.06
N LYS A 522 -18.05 -23.44 -19.08
CA LYS A 522 -18.80 -23.82 -17.86
C LYS A 522 -17.89 -24.44 -16.79
N LYS A 523 -16.88 -25.20 -17.20
CA LYS A 523 -15.89 -25.83 -16.31
C LYS A 523 -14.98 -24.77 -15.68
N GLY A 524 -14.47 -23.83 -16.48
CA GLY A 524 -13.64 -22.73 -16.03
C GLY A 524 -14.38 -21.80 -15.07
N GLN A 525 -15.63 -21.45 -15.37
CA GLN A 525 -16.49 -20.65 -14.48
C GLN A 525 -16.71 -21.34 -13.13
N LYS A 526 -17.05 -22.64 -13.15
CA LYS A 526 -17.27 -23.41 -11.92
C LYS A 526 -16.02 -23.42 -11.02
N PHE A 527 -14.84 -23.64 -11.62
CA PHE A 527 -13.59 -23.62 -10.86
C PHE A 527 -13.22 -22.21 -10.38
N ALA A 528 -13.42 -21.18 -11.19
CA ALA A 528 -13.18 -19.79 -10.78
C ALA A 528 -14.05 -19.39 -9.59
N ILE A 529 -15.34 -19.75 -9.60
CA ILE A 529 -16.26 -19.53 -8.47
C ILE A 529 -15.76 -20.27 -7.23
N GLU A 530 -15.36 -21.52 -7.37
CA GLU A 530 -14.80 -22.30 -6.26
C GLU A 530 -13.55 -21.64 -5.66
N VAL A 531 -12.65 -21.11 -6.49
CA VAL A 531 -11.47 -20.35 -6.03
C VAL A 531 -11.89 -19.09 -5.27
N LEU A 532 -12.88 -18.34 -5.78
CA LEU A 532 -13.39 -17.15 -5.10
C LEU A 532 -14.07 -17.47 -3.78
N ASP A 533 -14.85 -18.55 -3.72
CA ASP A 533 -15.52 -19.01 -2.50
C ASP A 533 -14.50 -19.46 -1.46
N PHE A 534 -13.44 -20.17 -1.88
CA PHE A 534 -12.32 -20.51 -1.02
C PHE A 534 -11.61 -19.26 -0.49
N MET A 535 -11.38 -18.25 -1.33
CA MET A 535 -10.75 -17.00 -0.90
C MET A 535 -11.61 -16.18 0.07
N ARG A 536 -12.94 -16.36 0.01
CA ARG A 536 -13.90 -15.65 0.86
C ARG A 536 -14.02 -16.28 2.26
N GLN A 537 -13.81 -17.58 2.38
CA GLN A 537 -13.75 -18.32 3.65
C GLN A 537 -12.48 -17.95 4.42
#